data_AF-A0A6V8CTE5-F1
#
_entry.id   AF-A0A6V8CTE5-F1
#
_cell.length_a   1.000
_cell.length_b   1.000
_cell.length_c   1.000
_cell.angle_alpha   90.00
_cell.angle_beta   90.00
_cell.angle_gamma   90.00
#
_symmetry.space_group_name_H-M   'P 1'
#
loop_
_entity.id
_entity.type
_entity.pdbx_description
1 polymer ?
#
loop_
_entity_poly.entity_id
_entity_poly.type
_entity_poly.pdbx_seq_one_letter_code
_entity_poly.pdbx_strand_id
1 'polypeptide(L)'
;MELPSSVASVVDWLDSLGLIGLGLLTFTEAIIQPIPPETILIPMAMNETSYFGAFLISLVATLTSVSGAIIGYWIGGRAGRPLIERFASERNVTRLDNLVTRYGLAGIFITAISPIPYKVFG
;
A
#
# COMPACT_ATOMS: atom_id res chain seq x y z
N MET A 1 19.45 4.96 4.21
CA MET A 1 18.83 5.44 2.96
C MET A 1 18.58 6.92 3.16
N GLU A 2 19.29 7.80 2.46
CA GLU A 2 19.06 9.24 2.61
C GLU A 2 17.75 9.58 1.89
N LEU A 3 16.70 9.87 2.65
CA LEU A 3 15.42 10.28 2.10
C LEU A 3 15.55 11.69 1.51
N PRO A 4 14.81 12.03 0.44
CA PRO A 4 14.70 13.41 -0.01
C PRO A 4 14.29 14.32 1.15
N SER A 5 14.84 15.53 1.23
CA SER A 5 14.61 16.46 2.36
C SER A 5 13.13 16.75 2.63
N SER A 6 12.30 16.77 1.59
CA SER A 6 10.84 16.89 1.73
C SER A 6 10.19 15.68 2.40
N VAL A 7 10.62 14.46 2.05
CA VAL A 7 10.09 13.22 2.62
C VAL A 7 10.51 13.08 4.08
N ALA A 8 11.76 13.41 4.40
CA ALA A 8 12.26 13.42 5.77
C ALA A 8 11.41 14.34 6.67
N SER A 9 11.09 15.56 6.21
CA SER A 9 10.26 16.48 7.00
C SER A 9 8.84 15.97 7.29
N VAL A 10 8.24 15.21 6.36
CA VAL A 10 6.91 14.61 6.55
C VAL A 10 7.00 13.45 7.54
N VAL A 11 8.06 12.64 7.44
CA VAL A 11 8.30 11.53 8.37
C VAL A 11 8.54 12.04 9.78
N ASP A 12 9.38 13.06 9.96
CA ASP A 12 9.63 13.69 11.26
C ASP A 12 8.35 14.31 11.86
N TRP A 13 7.53 14.94 11.01
CA TRP A 13 6.24 15.47 11.42
C TRP A 13 5.28 14.35 11.87
N LEU A 14 5.20 13.24 11.14
CA LEU A 14 4.40 12.08 11.52
C LEU A 14 4.93 11.42 12.80
N ASP A 15 6.24 11.27 12.95
CA ASP A 15 6.87 10.71 14.15
C ASP A 15 6.52 11.53 15.41
N SER A 16 6.47 12.87 15.27
CA SER A 16 6.06 13.78 16.36
C SER A 16 4.63 13.56 16.88
N LEU A 17 3.77 12.90 16.08
CA LEU A 17 2.39 12.55 16.45
C LEU A 17 2.29 11.19 17.16
N GLY A 18 3.38 10.46 17.30
CA GLY A 18 3.41 9.15 17.97
C GLY A 18 2.52 8.11 17.26
N LEU A 19 1.74 7.36 18.04
CA LEU A 19 0.85 6.30 17.53
C LEU A 19 -0.15 6.80 16.48
N ILE A 20 -0.57 8.06 16.55
CA ILE A 20 -1.48 8.65 15.56
C ILE A 20 -0.78 8.79 14.21
N GLY A 21 0.45 9.30 14.21
CA GLY A 21 1.25 9.44 13.00
C GLY A 21 1.59 8.09 12.37
N LEU A 22 1.97 7.11 13.21
CA LEU A 22 2.14 5.72 12.77
C LEU A 22 0.87 5.20 12.10
N GLY A 23 -0.29 5.35 12.76
CA GLY A 23 -1.56 4.87 12.25
C GLY A 23 -2.00 5.52 10.94
N LEU A 24 -1.74 6.83 10.76
CA LEU A 24 -2.02 7.53 9.50
C LEU A 24 -1.11 7.04 8.37
N LEU A 25 0.18 6.82 8.68
CA LEU A 25 1.15 6.34 7.70
C LEU A 25 0.81 4.93 7.23
N THR A 26 0.61 3.98 8.15
CA THR A 26 0.26 2.58 7.85
C THR A 26 -1.09 2.46 7.16
N PHE A 27 -2.07 3.28 7.53
CA PHE A 27 -3.37 3.32 6.86
C PHE A 27 -3.25 3.77 5.41
N THR A 28 -2.51 4.86 5.16
CA THR A 28 -2.37 5.43 3.81
C THR A 28 -1.51 4.53 2.93
N GLU A 29 -0.48 3.90 3.51
CA GLU A 29 0.34 2.91 2.84
C GLU A 29 -0.46 1.72 2.32
N ALA A 30 -1.34 1.17 3.15
CA ALA A 30 -2.24 0.08 2.73
C ALA A 30 -3.20 0.44 1.58
N ILE A 31 -3.39 1.73 1.25
CA ILE A 31 -4.26 2.18 0.14
C ILE A 31 -3.44 2.53 -1.11
N ILE A 32 -2.40 3.35 -0.99
CA ILE A 32 -1.72 3.97 -2.15
C ILE A 32 -0.19 3.91 -2.13
N GLN A 33 0.42 3.24 -1.14
CA GLN A 33 1.88 3.06 -1.04
C GLN A 33 2.73 4.36 -1.14
N PRO A 34 2.54 5.37 -0.26
CA PRO A 34 3.29 6.63 -0.35
C PRO A 34 4.72 6.51 0.21
N ILE A 35 4.87 6.10 1.47
CA ILE A 35 6.15 5.97 2.18
C ILE A 35 6.05 4.69 3.03
N PRO A 36 7.07 3.82 3.02
CA PRO A 36 7.05 2.60 3.82
C PRO A 36 6.95 2.91 5.32
N PRO A 37 6.02 2.29 6.07
CA PRO A 37 5.79 2.60 7.49
C PRO A 37 6.97 2.24 8.39
N GLU A 38 7.88 1.38 7.91
CA GLU A 38 9.10 0.96 8.60
C GLU A 38 10.00 2.15 8.99
N THR A 39 9.87 3.27 8.26
CA THR A 39 10.57 4.52 8.56
C THR A 39 10.25 5.08 9.95
N ILE A 40 9.04 4.84 10.46
CA ILE A 40 8.59 5.29 11.79
C ILE A 40 8.43 4.08 12.74
N LEU A 41 7.91 2.96 12.23
CA LEU A 41 7.59 1.79 13.04
C LEU A 41 8.83 1.18 13.70
N ILE A 42 9.94 1.05 12.97
CA ILE A 42 11.19 0.48 13.51
C ILE A 42 11.76 1.36 14.64
N PRO A 43 12.02 2.67 14.44
CA PRO A 43 12.55 3.48 15.52
C PRO A 43 11.62 3.58 16.73
N MET A 44 10.29 3.67 16.52
CA MET A 44 9.33 3.63 17.63
C MET A 44 9.40 2.32 18.43
N ALA A 45 9.45 1.18 17.75
CA ALA A 45 9.54 -0.12 18.41
C ALA A 45 10.89 -0.33 19.12
N MET A 46 11.99 0.18 18.56
CA MET A 46 13.32 0.09 19.16
C MET A 46 13.49 0.98 20.39
N ASN A 47 12.86 2.17 20.38
CA ASN A 47 12.88 3.09 21.50
C ASN A 47 11.95 2.66 22.64
N GLU A 48 11.03 1.73 22.38
CA GLU A 48 10.12 1.24 23.41
C GLU A 48 10.69 0.10 24.25
N THR A 49 10.71 0.32 25.55
CA THR A 49 11.27 -0.63 26.54
C THR A 49 10.20 -1.50 27.20
N SER A 50 8.93 -1.09 27.11
CA SER A 50 7.81 -1.82 27.70
C SER A 50 7.17 -2.77 26.70
N TYR A 51 6.97 -4.04 27.11
CA TYR A 51 6.20 -5.02 26.31
C TYR A 51 4.81 -4.52 25.95
N PHE A 52 4.16 -3.76 26.85
CA PHE A 52 2.85 -3.19 26.59
C PHE A 52 2.91 -2.08 25.51
N GLY A 53 3.95 -1.24 25.53
CA GLY A 53 4.17 -0.20 24.52
C GLY A 53 4.39 -0.80 23.13
N ALA A 54 5.28 -1.80 23.03
CA ALA A 54 5.53 -2.53 21.78
C ALA A 54 4.26 -3.23 21.25
N PHE A 55 3.45 -3.81 22.15
CA PHE A 55 2.15 -4.38 21.78
C PHE A 55 1.20 -3.32 21.23
N LEU A 56 1.10 -2.13 21.85
CA LEU A 56 0.25 -1.05 21.34
C LEU A 56 0.70 -0.56 19.96
N ILE A 57 2.01 -0.39 19.74
CA ILE A 57 2.57 0.00 18.43
C ILE A 57 2.14 -1.01 17.35
N SER A 58 2.38 -2.30 17.59
CA SER A 58 2.01 -3.35 16.63
C SER A 58 0.49 -3.46 16.42
N LEU A 59 -0.31 -3.29 17.47
CA LEU A 59 -1.77 -3.32 17.39
C LEU A 59 -2.30 -2.16 16.54
N VAL A 60 -1.82 -0.95 16.78
CA VAL A 60 -2.22 0.24 16.00
C VAL A 60 -1.83 0.06 14.54
N ALA A 61 -0.58 -0.34 14.25
CA ALA A 61 -0.12 -0.57 12.89
C ALA A 61 -0.97 -1.64 12.17
N THR A 62 -1.29 -2.74 12.85
CA THR A 62 -2.10 -3.83 12.29
C THR A 62 -3.52 -3.39 11.99
N LEU A 63 -4.21 -2.77 12.96
CA LEU A 63 -5.61 -2.35 12.81
C LEU A 63 -5.79 -1.29 11.72
N THR A 64 -4.88 -0.33 11.68
CA THR A 64 -4.90 0.74 10.67
C THR A 64 -4.53 0.21 9.28
N SER A 65 -3.56 -0.70 9.17
CA SER A 65 -3.22 -1.37 7.92
C SER A 65 -4.41 -2.20 7.38
N VAL A 66 -5.05 -3.02 8.21
CA VAL A 66 -6.22 -3.80 7.80
C VAL A 66 -7.38 -2.89 7.38
N SER A 67 -7.62 -1.81 8.13
CA SER A 67 -8.65 -0.82 7.79
C SER A 67 -8.37 -0.12 6.45
N GLY A 68 -7.11 0.25 6.22
CA GLY A 68 -6.64 0.80 4.96
C GLY A 68 -6.82 -0.18 3.81
N ALA A 69 -6.47 -1.45 4.00
CA ALA A 69 -6.64 -2.49 2.98
C ALA A 69 -8.12 -2.72 2.61
N ILE A 70 -9.05 -2.68 3.59
CA ILE A 70 -10.49 -2.78 3.34
C ILE A 70 -10.97 -1.59 2.49
N ILE A 71 -10.53 -0.38 2.84
CA ILE A 71 -10.89 0.84 2.09
C ILE A 71 -10.26 0.82 0.70
N GLY A 72 -8.99 0.43 0.59
CA GLY A 72 -8.27 0.24 -0.67
C GLY A 72 -8.96 -0.77 -1.57
N TYR A 73 -9.45 -1.88 -1.04
CA TYR A 73 -10.26 -2.85 -1.77
C TYR A 73 -11.55 -2.24 -2.31
N TRP A 74 -12.27 -1.46 -1.49
CA TRP A 74 -13.50 -0.80 -1.91
C TRP A 74 -13.25 0.25 -3.00
N ILE A 75 -12.20 1.07 -2.85
CA ILE A 75 -11.77 2.04 -3.85
C ILE A 75 -11.36 1.32 -5.14
N GLY A 76 -10.55 0.27 -5.04
CA GLY A 76 -10.10 -0.55 -6.18
C GLY A 76 -11.26 -1.19 -6.93
N GLY A 77 -12.28 -1.68 -6.22
CA GLY A 77 -13.50 -2.22 -6.83
C GLY A 77 -14.30 -1.19 -7.63
N ARG A 78 -14.29 0.09 -7.21
CA ARG A 78 -15.05 1.15 -7.88
C ARG A 78 -14.27 1.92 -8.94
N ALA A 79 -12.99 2.19 -8.68
CA ALA A 79 -12.12 3.00 -9.53
C ALA A 79 -11.19 2.16 -10.42
N GLY A 80 -10.99 0.87 -10.13
CA GLY A 80 -10.04 0.02 -10.85
C GLY A 80 -10.36 -0.14 -12.33
N ARG A 81 -11.61 -0.48 -12.67
CA ARG A 81 -12.03 -0.69 -14.07
C ARG A 81 -11.94 0.61 -14.91
N PRO A 82 -12.50 1.76 -14.47
CA PRO A 82 -12.35 3.01 -15.20
C PRO A 82 -10.88 3.46 -15.36
N LEU A 83 -10.04 3.19 -14.36
CA LEU A 83 -8.62 3.55 -14.41
C LEU A 83 -7.88 2.70 -15.45
N ILE A 84 -8.10 1.38 -15.44
CA ILE A 84 -7.48 0.47 -16.42
C ILE A 84 -7.93 0.82 -17.84
N GLU A 85 -9.22 1.05 -18.07
CA GLU A 85 -9.74 1.41 -19.41
C GLU A 85 -9.18 2.74 -19.93
N ARG A 86 -8.82 3.67 -19.04
CA ARG A 86 -8.22 4.96 -19.42
C ARG A 86 -6.73 4.87 -19.75
N PHE A 87 -5.99 3.95 -19.12
CA PHE A 87 -4.54 3.86 -19.22
C PHE A 87 -4.02 2.63 -19.99
N ALA A 88 -4.86 1.63 -20.24
CA ALA A 88 -4.53 0.41 -20.94
C ALA A 88 -5.26 0.29 -22.28
N SER A 89 -4.63 -0.38 -23.26
CA SER A 89 -5.30 -0.72 -24.52
C SER A 89 -6.36 -1.81 -24.32
N GLU A 90 -7.45 -1.77 -25.09
CA GLU A 90 -8.54 -2.76 -25.01
C GLU A 90 -8.03 -4.20 -25.07
N ARG A 91 -7.06 -4.48 -25.94
CA ARG A 91 -6.43 -5.81 -26.08
C ARG A 91 -5.76 -6.28 -24.79
N ASN A 92 -5.16 -5.39 -24.02
CA ASN A 92 -4.52 -5.72 -22.74
C ASN A 92 -5.57 -5.96 -21.66
N VAL A 93 -6.65 -5.17 -21.64
CA VAL A 93 -7.79 -5.38 -20.74
C VAL A 93 -8.43 -6.75 -20.97
N THR A 94 -8.68 -7.13 -22.23
CA THR A 94 -9.25 -8.45 -22.56
C THR A 94 -8.33 -9.61 -22.16
N ARG A 95 -7.00 -9.45 -22.27
CA ARG A 95 -6.04 -10.46 -21.82
C ARG A 95 -6.06 -10.64 -20.30
N LEU A 96 -6.14 -9.53 -19.56
CA LEU A 96 -6.29 -9.53 -18.11
C LEU A 96 -7.58 -10.22 -17.69
N ASP A 97 -8.71 -9.86 -18.30
CA ASP A 97 -10.01 -10.46 -18.02
C ASP A 97 -9.98 -11.99 -18.29
N ASN A 98 -9.35 -12.43 -19.38
CA ASN A 98 -9.19 -13.86 -19.67
C ASN A 98 -8.32 -14.61 -18.65
N LEU A 99 -7.21 -14.00 -18.20
CA LEU A 99 -6.34 -14.58 -17.17
C LEU A 99 -7.06 -14.72 -15.84
N VAL A 100 -7.77 -13.66 -15.42
CA VAL A 100 -8.55 -13.65 -14.18
C VAL A 100 -9.72 -14.62 -14.26
N THR A 101 -10.45 -14.68 -15.38
CA THR A 101 -11.58 -15.60 -15.56
C THR A 101 -11.13 -17.06 -15.58
N ARG A 102 -9.98 -17.36 -16.20
CA ARG A 102 -9.49 -18.74 -16.35
C ARG A 102 -8.80 -19.29 -15.11
N TYR A 103 -8.08 -18.44 -14.36
CA TYR A 103 -7.21 -18.87 -13.27
C TYR A 103 -7.59 -18.26 -11.91
N GLY A 104 -8.62 -17.41 -11.83
CA GLY A 104 -9.09 -16.79 -10.59
C GLY A 104 -7.96 -16.06 -9.85
N LEU A 105 -7.78 -16.40 -8.57
CA LEU A 105 -6.72 -15.83 -7.71
C LEU A 105 -5.32 -16.04 -8.27
N ALA A 106 -5.04 -17.20 -8.88
CA ALA A 106 -3.75 -17.45 -9.52
C ALA A 106 -3.55 -16.52 -10.73
N GLY A 107 -4.62 -16.21 -11.46
CA GLY A 107 -4.58 -15.23 -12.56
C GLY A 107 -4.27 -13.82 -12.09
N ILE A 108 -4.85 -13.40 -10.95
CA ILE A 108 -4.56 -12.10 -10.31
C ILE A 108 -3.09 -12.06 -9.85
N PHE A 109 -2.60 -13.14 -9.23
CA PHE A 109 -1.21 -13.22 -8.77
C PHE A 109 -0.22 -13.15 -9.94
N ILE A 110 -0.43 -13.96 -10.99
CA ILE A 110 0.38 -13.95 -12.21
C ILE A 110 0.39 -12.55 -12.83
N THR A 111 -0.76 -11.89 -12.88
CA THR A 111 -0.89 -10.53 -13.38
C THR A 111 -0.08 -9.52 -12.54
N ALA A 112 -0.15 -9.63 -11.21
CA ALA A 112 0.54 -8.72 -10.29
C ALA A 112 2.07 -8.83 -10.37
N ILE A 113 2.60 -10.04 -10.56
CA ILE A 113 4.04 -10.26 -10.74
C ILE A 113 4.51 -10.06 -12.18
N SER A 114 3.59 -10.09 -13.15
CA SER A 114 3.95 -9.90 -14.55
C SER A 114 4.29 -8.43 -14.77
N PRO A 115 5.51 -8.10 -15.23
CA PRO A 115 5.83 -6.76 -15.64
C PRO A 115 5.21 -6.56 -17.02
N ILE A 116 3.87 -6.59 -17.16
CA ILE A 116 3.19 -6.21 -18.39
C ILE A 116 3.29 -4.69 -18.46
N PRO A 117 4.22 -4.14 -19.25
CA PRO A 117 4.30 -2.71 -19.38
C PRO A 117 3.20 -2.40 -20.40
N TYR A 118 2.18 -1.65 -20.02
CA TYR A 118 1.16 -1.14 -20.94
C TYR A 118 1.75 -0.30 -22.10
N LYS A 119 3.09 -0.14 -22.14
CA LYS A 119 3.86 0.74 -23.03
C LYS A 119 4.67 0.05 -24.13
N VAL A 120 4.70 -1.29 -24.27
CA VAL A 120 5.58 -1.96 -25.28
C VAL A 120 4.85 -2.62 -26.46
N PHE A 121 3.56 -2.38 -26.63
CA PHE A 121 2.85 -2.81 -27.84
C PHE A 121 1.98 -1.68 -28.37
N GLY A 122 2.66 -0.60 -28.77
CA GLY A 122 2.24 0.26 -29.86
C GLY A 122 2.87 -0.25 -31.15
#